data_AF-A0A7J3WAK3-F1
#
_entry.id   AF-A0A7J3WAK3-F1
#
_cell.length_a   1.000
_cell.length_b   1.000
_cell.length_c   1.000
_cell.angle_alpha   90.00
_cell.angle_beta   90.00
_cell.angle_gamma   90.00
#
_symmetry.space_group_name_H-M   'P 1'
#
loop_
_entity.id
_entity.type
_entity.pdbx_description
1 polymer ?
#
loop_
_entity_poly.entity_id
_entity_poly.type
_entity_poly.pdbx_seq_one_letter_code
_entity_poly.pdbx_strand_id
1 'polypeptide(L)'
;IRTTLVNAELIKYANNAFLAAKISFINTIANICERIPGADVTVVAKGIGLDKRIGPLFLNAGLGYGGSCLPKDLRALIQYSKNLGYEPKLLEAVESVNNSQPQRAIELCKKLLGELRGKRVAILGLAFKPNTDDIREAPSIAIIRQLLKEGARVVAYDPAAIPNTKAIFKDDIEYASSAIECLKGADCCILITEWDEFKKLRPEDFSRNMRTPILLDGRRMFNPKEFGQKVKFIAIGFGTGNS
;
A
#
# COMPACT_ATOMS: atom_id res chain seq x y z
N ILE A 1 1.43 -31.54 -10.54
CA ILE A 1 1.64 -32.79 -9.78
C ILE A 1 0.29 -33.46 -9.55
N ARG A 2 0.22 -34.80 -9.46
CA ARG A 2 -0.98 -35.52 -8.98
C ARG A 2 -0.79 -35.83 -7.49
N THR A 3 -1.81 -35.60 -6.68
CA THR A 3 -1.75 -35.77 -5.21
C THR A 3 -3.13 -36.09 -4.63
N THR A 4 -3.23 -36.32 -3.32
CA THR A 4 -4.50 -36.59 -2.62
C THR A 4 -5.35 -35.33 -2.48
N LEU A 5 -6.65 -35.49 -2.19
CA LEU A 5 -7.55 -34.35 -1.95
C LEU A 5 -7.04 -33.44 -0.81
N VAL A 6 -6.66 -34.04 0.32
CA VAL A 6 -6.11 -33.31 1.48
C VAL A 6 -4.88 -32.49 1.10
N ASN A 7 -3.96 -33.08 0.33
CA ASN A 7 -2.77 -32.37 -0.12
C ASN A 7 -3.12 -31.24 -1.10
N ALA A 8 -4.09 -31.45 -2.00
CA ALA A 8 -4.51 -30.42 -2.96
C ALA A 8 -5.11 -29.20 -2.26
N GLU A 9 -5.94 -29.41 -1.23
CA GLU A 9 -6.49 -28.34 -0.40
C GLU A 9 -5.38 -27.58 0.33
N LEU A 10 -4.47 -28.28 1.01
CA LEU A 10 -3.38 -27.64 1.75
C LEU A 10 -2.43 -26.88 0.84
N ILE A 11 -2.14 -27.39 -0.37
CA ILE A 11 -1.31 -26.69 -1.38
C ILE A 11 -1.88 -25.30 -1.70
N LYS A 12 -3.20 -25.16 -1.80
CA LYS A 12 -3.83 -23.85 -2.09
C LYS A 12 -3.56 -22.84 -0.98
N TYR A 13 -3.79 -23.24 0.28
CA TYR A 13 -3.56 -22.38 1.44
C TYR A 13 -2.07 -22.07 1.64
N ALA A 14 -1.21 -23.09 1.55
CA ALA A 14 0.24 -22.93 1.69
C ALA A 14 0.81 -21.98 0.63
N ASN A 15 0.36 -22.07 -0.63
CA ASN A 15 0.79 -21.18 -1.69
C ASN A 15 0.40 -19.72 -1.41
N ASN A 16 -0.87 -19.47 -1.07
CA ASN A 16 -1.33 -18.11 -0.77
C ASN A 16 -0.65 -17.54 0.50
N ALA A 17 -0.46 -18.36 1.54
CA ALA A 17 0.26 -17.96 2.75
C ALA A 17 1.73 -17.60 2.44
N PHE A 18 2.40 -18.35 1.57
CA PHE A 18 3.77 -18.05 1.16
C PHE A 18 3.86 -16.76 0.33
N LEU A 19 2.92 -16.51 -0.59
CA LEU A 19 2.85 -15.26 -1.33
C LEU A 19 2.62 -14.05 -0.41
N ALA A 20 1.71 -14.18 0.57
CA ALA A 20 1.51 -13.18 1.61
C ALA A 20 2.78 -12.95 2.44
N ALA A 21 3.49 -14.03 2.80
CA ALA A 21 4.73 -13.97 3.55
C ALA A 21 5.83 -13.21 2.79
N LYS A 22 5.98 -13.41 1.47
CA LYS A 22 6.94 -12.65 0.66
C LYS A 22 6.66 -11.15 0.70
N ILE A 23 5.39 -10.75 0.60
CA ILE A 23 4.99 -9.33 0.66
C ILE A 23 5.23 -8.75 2.05
N SER A 24 4.80 -9.43 3.12
CA SER A 24 5.03 -8.97 4.49
C SER A 24 6.51 -8.91 4.84
N PHE A 25 7.30 -9.87 4.35
CA PHE A 25 8.76 -9.87 4.51
C PHE A 25 9.36 -8.62 3.86
N ILE A 26 9.09 -8.36 2.58
CA ILE A 26 9.69 -7.19 1.92
C ILE A 26 9.18 -5.87 2.48
N ASN A 27 7.94 -5.81 2.98
CA ASN A 27 7.42 -4.66 3.71
C ASN A 27 8.17 -4.41 5.04
N THR A 28 8.56 -5.48 5.74
CA THR A 28 9.41 -5.39 6.93
C THR A 28 10.77 -4.79 6.56
N ILE A 29 11.38 -5.26 5.46
CA ILE A 29 12.63 -4.71 4.94
C ILE A 29 12.46 -3.24 4.53
N ALA A 30 11.33 -2.86 3.91
CA ALA A 30 11.03 -1.47 3.57
C ALA A 30 11.05 -0.58 4.82
N ASN A 31 10.39 -1.00 5.89
CA ASN A 31 10.37 -0.26 7.15
C ASN A 31 11.78 -0.11 7.75
N ILE A 32 12.66 -1.10 7.57
CA ILE A 32 14.08 -1.00 7.96
C ILE A 32 14.82 0.00 7.06
N CYS A 33 14.66 -0.08 5.73
CA CYS A 33 15.29 0.82 4.77
C CYS A 33 14.96 2.30 5.06
N GLU A 34 13.72 2.61 5.44
CA GLU A 34 13.32 3.98 5.80
C GLU A 34 14.08 4.57 6.99
N ARG A 35 14.69 3.72 7.83
CA ARG A 35 15.48 4.12 9.01
C ARG A 35 16.98 4.21 8.73
N ILE A 36 17.42 3.82 7.54
CA ILE A 36 18.82 3.80 7.14
C ILE A 36 19.00 4.85 6.04
N PRO A 37 19.73 5.97 6.28
CA PRO A 37 19.99 6.98 5.28
C PRO A 37 20.55 6.37 3.98
N GLY A 38 19.89 6.65 2.85
CA GLY A 38 20.30 6.18 1.53
C GLY A 38 19.90 4.74 1.18
N ALA A 39 19.27 3.99 2.10
CA ALA A 39 18.75 2.66 1.79
C ALA A 39 17.48 2.73 0.92
N ASP A 40 17.35 1.79 -0.02
CA ASP A 40 16.22 1.71 -0.94
C ASP A 40 15.75 0.27 -1.08
N VAL A 41 14.52 0.00 -0.65
CA VAL A 41 13.93 -1.34 -0.71
C VAL A 41 13.84 -1.88 -2.13
N THR A 42 13.72 -1.02 -3.15
CA THR A 42 13.65 -1.46 -4.55
C THR A 42 14.98 -2.08 -5.01
N VAL A 43 16.11 -1.52 -4.54
CA VAL A 43 17.45 -2.04 -4.79
C VAL A 43 17.67 -3.34 -4.01
N VAL A 44 17.25 -3.38 -2.74
CA VAL A 44 17.37 -4.58 -1.90
C VAL A 44 16.52 -5.73 -2.46
N ALA A 45 15.26 -5.47 -2.82
CA ALA A 45 14.35 -6.44 -3.43
C ALA A 45 14.93 -7.01 -4.74
N LYS A 46 15.50 -6.15 -5.59
CA LYS A 46 16.19 -6.58 -6.81
C LYS A 46 17.39 -7.46 -6.47
N GLY A 47 18.23 -7.06 -5.50
CA GLY A 47 19.40 -7.81 -5.07
C GLY A 47 19.08 -9.22 -4.60
N ILE A 48 18.13 -9.37 -3.66
CA ILE A 48 17.73 -10.69 -3.15
C ILE A 48 16.97 -11.51 -4.20
N GLY A 49 16.25 -10.85 -5.12
CA GLY A 49 15.49 -11.50 -6.18
C GLY A 49 16.36 -12.12 -7.28
N LEU A 50 17.64 -11.77 -7.37
CA LEU A 50 18.60 -12.40 -8.28
C LEU A 50 18.96 -13.83 -7.85
N ASP A 51 18.80 -14.16 -6.57
CA ASP A 51 18.96 -15.53 -6.10
C ASP A 51 17.79 -16.38 -6.61
N LYS A 52 18.09 -17.37 -7.47
CA LYS A 52 17.09 -18.25 -8.09
C LYS A 52 16.27 -19.05 -7.08
N ARG A 53 16.74 -19.21 -5.85
CA ARG A 53 16.01 -19.88 -4.76
C ARG A 53 14.91 -18.99 -4.19
N ILE A 54 15.03 -17.66 -4.33
CA ILE A 54 14.07 -16.65 -3.85
C ILE A 54 13.17 -16.20 -5.00
N GLY A 55 13.77 -15.81 -6.12
CA GLY A 55 13.12 -15.25 -7.30
C GLY A 55 12.53 -13.84 -7.09
N PRO A 56 12.31 -13.07 -8.16
CA PRO A 56 12.00 -11.64 -8.08
C PRO A 56 10.52 -11.33 -7.79
N LEU A 57 9.61 -12.29 -7.97
CA LEU A 57 8.18 -12.06 -7.89
C LEU A 57 7.71 -11.90 -6.43
N PHE A 58 6.66 -11.09 -6.21
CA PHE A 58 6.08 -10.80 -4.90
C PHE A 58 7.06 -10.14 -3.90
N LEU A 59 8.02 -9.38 -4.43
CA LEU A 59 8.98 -8.58 -3.64
C LEU A 59 8.79 -7.07 -3.85
N ASN A 60 7.58 -6.64 -4.25
CA ASN A 60 7.26 -5.22 -4.33
C ASN A 60 6.71 -4.75 -2.98
N ALA A 61 7.47 -3.92 -2.28
CA ALA A 61 7.04 -3.30 -1.04
C ALA A 61 5.92 -2.27 -1.28
N GLY A 62 5.08 -2.06 -0.28
CA GLY A 62 4.06 -1.02 -0.29
C GLY A 62 3.24 -0.97 0.99
N LEU A 63 2.03 -0.43 0.87
CA LEU A 63 1.11 -0.17 1.99
C LEU A 63 0.31 -1.42 2.44
N GLY A 64 0.76 -2.61 2.05
CA GLY A 64 0.11 -3.89 2.33
C GLY A 64 -0.48 -4.56 1.08
N TYR A 65 -0.86 -5.82 1.24
CA TYR A 65 -1.66 -6.59 0.29
C TYR A 65 -3.13 -6.60 0.71
N GLY A 66 -3.99 -6.84 -0.27
CA GLY A 66 -5.44 -6.97 -0.08
C GLY A 66 -6.05 -8.00 -1.01
N GLY A 67 -7.32 -7.81 -1.35
CA GLY A 67 -8.11 -8.71 -2.18
C GLY A 67 -8.70 -9.88 -1.40
N SER A 68 -9.58 -10.65 -2.03
CA SER A 68 -10.32 -11.73 -1.36
C SER A 68 -9.52 -12.99 -1.06
N CYS A 69 -8.32 -13.13 -1.64
CA CYS A 69 -7.58 -14.39 -1.62
C CYS A 69 -6.55 -14.45 -0.48
N LEU A 70 -5.57 -13.55 -0.46
CA LEU A 70 -4.45 -13.67 0.49
C LEU A 70 -4.89 -13.50 1.95
N PRO A 71 -5.60 -12.42 2.35
CA PRO A 71 -5.98 -12.21 3.75
C PRO A 71 -6.91 -13.31 4.25
N LYS A 72 -7.91 -13.71 3.45
CA LYS A 72 -8.89 -14.73 3.81
C LYS A 72 -8.24 -16.10 4.00
N ASP A 73 -7.43 -16.54 3.03
CA ASP A 73 -6.84 -17.88 3.06
C ASP A 73 -5.76 -17.97 4.17
N LEU A 74 -4.99 -16.91 4.41
CA LEU A 74 -4.04 -16.84 5.54
C LEU A 74 -4.76 -16.97 6.89
N ARG A 75 -5.83 -16.18 7.11
CA ARG A 75 -6.64 -16.25 8.34
C ARG A 75 -7.27 -17.61 8.55
N ALA A 76 -7.82 -18.21 7.49
CA ALA A 76 -8.39 -19.54 7.54
C ALA A 76 -7.34 -20.59 7.95
N LEU A 77 -6.13 -20.52 7.39
CA LEU A 77 -5.04 -21.44 7.74
C LEU A 77 -4.56 -21.25 9.19
N ILE A 78 -4.47 -20.01 9.67
CA ILE A 78 -4.13 -19.69 11.07
C ILE A 78 -5.17 -20.30 12.01
N GLN A 79 -6.45 -20.03 11.76
CA GLN A 79 -7.54 -20.54 12.61
C GLN A 79 -7.61 -22.06 12.59
N TYR A 80 -7.48 -22.67 11.41
CA TYR A 80 -7.47 -24.12 11.26
C TYR A 80 -6.31 -24.76 12.06
N SER A 81 -5.12 -24.17 11.99
CA SER A 81 -3.95 -24.63 12.76
C SER A 81 -4.21 -24.59 14.28
N LYS A 82 -4.80 -23.49 14.78
CA LYS A 82 -5.15 -23.36 16.20
C LYS A 82 -6.16 -24.40 16.66
N ASN A 83 -7.15 -24.71 15.83
CA ASN A 83 -8.13 -25.76 16.11
C ASN A 83 -7.51 -27.16 16.20
N LEU A 84 -6.37 -27.39 15.53
CA LEU A 84 -5.56 -28.60 15.65
C LEU A 84 -4.62 -28.60 16.87
N GLY A 85 -4.63 -27.54 17.68
CA GLY A 85 -3.72 -27.37 18.82
C GLY A 85 -2.31 -26.89 18.45
N TYR A 86 -2.10 -26.37 17.23
CA TYR A 86 -0.83 -25.79 16.79
C TYR A 86 -0.93 -24.27 16.62
N GLU A 87 0.04 -23.53 17.16
CA GLU A 87 0.11 -22.07 17.04
C GLU A 87 1.09 -21.67 15.92
N PRO A 88 0.60 -21.22 14.74
CA PRO A 88 1.46 -20.93 13.59
C PRO A 88 2.05 -19.52 13.65
N LYS A 89 2.96 -19.26 14.61
CA LYS A 89 3.53 -17.93 14.91
C LYS A 89 4.04 -17.15 13.70
N LEU A 90 4.65 -17.85 12.72
CA LEU A 90 5.12 -17.21 11.48
C LEU A 90 3.97 -16.61 10.67
N LEU A 91 2.85 -17.33 10.53
CA LEU A 91 1.69 -16.87 9.75
C LEU A 91 1.00 -15.69 10.43
N GLU A 92 0.94 -15.71 11.77
CA GLU A 92 0.42 -14.60 12.56
C GLU A 92 1.28 -13.34 12.42
N ALA A 93 2.61 -13.49 12.41
CA ALA A 93 3.53 -12.40 12.14
C ALA A 93 3.32 -11.82 10.72
N VAL A 94 3.12 -12.68 9.72
CA VAL A 94 2.81 -12.26 8.34
C VAL A 94 1.54 -11.43 8.27
N GLU A 95 0.48 -11.85 8.95
CA GLU A 95 -0.77 -11.09 9.04
C GLU A 95 -0.59 -9.76 9.78
N SER A 96 0.06 -9.80 10.95
CA SER A 96 0.30 -8.62 11.79
C SER A 96 1.07 -7.53 11.06
N VAL A 97 2.14 -7.89 10.34
CA VAL A 97 2.89 -6.95 9.51
C VAL A 97 1.97 -6.30 8.47
N ASN A 98 1.16 -7.09 7.75
CA ASN A 98 0.26 -6.54 6.74
C ASN A 98 -0.76 -5.56 7.32
N ASN A 99 -1.35 -5.90 8.47
CA ASN A 99 -2.34 -5.06 9.13
C ASN A 99 -1.75 -3.73 9.65
N SER A 100 -0.46 -3.71 9.96
CA SER A 100 0.24 -2.51 10.42
C SER A 100 0.68 -1.56 9.28
N GLN A 101 0.88 -2.07 8.06
CA GLN A 101 1.41 -1.27 6.95
C GLN A 101 0.56 -0.03 6.57
N PRO A 102 -0.78 -0.08 6.56
CA PRO A 102 -1.60 1.11 6.33
C PRO A 102 -1.30 2.28 7.29
N GLN A 103 -1.00 1.98 8.56
CA GLN A 103 -0.66 3.00 9.58
C GLN A 103 0.61 3.76 9.19
N ARG A 104 1.52 3.12 8.44
CA ARG A 104 2.75 3.75 8.00
C ARG A 104 2.50 4.96 7.11
N ALA A 105 1.49 4.93 6.25
CA ALA A 105 1.11 6.10 5.44
C ALA A 105 0.73 7.28 6.34
N ILE A 106 -0.06 7.03 7.40
CA ILE A 106 -0.50 8.07 8.32
C ILE A 106 0.67 8.68 9.10
N GLU A 107 1.59 7.84 9.58
CA GLU A 107 2.81 8.30 10.26
C GLU A 107 3.67 9.20 9.38
N LEU A 108 3.86 8.81 8.11
CA LEU A 108 4.63 9.58 7.15
C LEU A 108 3.93 10.90 6.78
N CYS A 109 2.60 10.89 6.61
CA CYS A 109 1.83 12.12 6.43
C CYS A 109 1.98 13.06 7.63
N LYS A 110 1.83 12.55 8.87
CA LYS A 110 2.00 13.35 10.09
C LYS A 110 3.40 13.90 10.24
N LYS A 111 4.43 13.12 9.90
CA LYS A 111 5.83 13.59 9.89
C LYS A 111 6.02 14.83 9.01
N LEU A 112 5.26 14.95 7.92
CA LEU A 112 5.39 16.06 6.97
C LEU A 112 4.43 17.22 7.20
N LEU A 113 3.19 16.93 7.59
CA LEU A 113 2.11 17.91 7.72
C LEU A 113 1.88 18.36 9.16
N GLY A 114 2.42 17.64 10.15
CA GLY A 114 2.01 17.77 11.54
C GLY A 114 0.61 17.18 11.76
N GLU A 115 -0.27 17.94 12.39
CA GLU A 115 -1.66 17.53 12.58
C GLU A 115 -2.42 17.43 11.24
N LEU A 116 -3.23 16.38 11.10
CA LEU A 116 -4.01 16.15 9.88
C LEU A 116 -5.39 16.81 9.91
N ARG A 117 -5.80 17.36 11.06
CA ARG A 117 -7.12 18.00 11.23
C ARG A 117 -7.30 19.14 10.23
N GLY A 118 -8.33 19.05 9.40
CA GLY A 118 -8.65 20.03 8.37
C GLY A 118 -7.75 20.01 7.13
N LYS A 119 -6.71 19.16 7.10
CA LYS A 119 -5.87 18.97 5.91
C LYS A 119 -6.65 18.24 4.82
N ARG A 120 -6.48 18.66 3.57
CA ARG A 120 -7.03 17.97 2.41
C ARG A 120 -6.03 16.93 1.91
N VAL A 121 -6.39 15.65 2.00
CA VAL A 121 -5.54 14.53 1.55
C VAL A 121 -6.15 13.91 0.31
N ALA A 122 -5.40 13.94 -0.79
CA ALA A 122 -5.75 13.29 -2.05
C ALA A 122 -5.32 11.81 -2.02
N ILE A 123 -6.20 10.93 -2.47
CA ILE A 123 -5.97 9.49 -2.58
C ILE A 123 -6.03 9.11 -4.05
N LEU A 124 -4.93 8.59 -4.57
CA LEU A 124 -4.87 8.01 -5.92
C LEU A 124 -4.81 6.48 -5.79
N GLY A 125 -5.86 5.81 -6.24
CA GLY A 125 -6.02 4.37 -6.13
C GLY A 125 -6.86 3.94 -4.92
N LEU A 126 -7.93 3.22 -5.20
CA LEU A 126 -8.89 2.69 -4.24
C LEU A 126 -9.00 1.16 -4.32
N ALA A 127 -8.83 0.57 -5.50
CA ALA A 127 -8.80 -0.88 -5.67
C ALA A 127 -7.58 -1.51 -4.96
N PHE A 128 -7.66 -2.78 -4.57
CA PHE A 128 -6.54 -3.45 -3.88
C PHE A 128 -5.31 -3.67 -4.78
N LYS A 129 -5.51 -3.67 -6.11
CA LYS A 129 -4.50 -3.75 -7.16
C LYS A 129 -5.05 -3.10 -8.46
N PRO A 130 -4.21 -2.83 -9.47
CA PRO A 130 -4.69 -2.30 -10.75
C PRO A 130 -5.62 -3.26 -11.50
N ASN A 131 -6.38 -2.72 -12.45
CA ASN A 131 -7.25 -3.43 -13.39
C ASN A 131 -8.40 -4.21 -12.73
N THR A 132 -8.93 -3.69 -11.62
CA THR A 132 -10.12 -4.23 -10.94
C THR A 132 -10.81 -3.12 -10.17
N ASP A 133 -12.12 -3.25 -9.95
CA ASP A 133 -12.92 -2.42 -9.07
C ASP A 133 -13.00 -2.99 -7.63
N ASP A 134 -12.37 -4.14 -7.37
CA ASP A 134 -12.42 -4.84 -6.09
C ASP A 134 -11.67 -4.07 -5.00
N ILE A 135 -12.39 -3.74 -3.94
CA ILE A 135 -11.89 -3.00 -2.77
C ILE A 135 -11.83 -3.86 -1.50
N ARG A 136 -12.14 -5.16 -1.60
CA ARG A 136 -12.11 -6.06 -0.43
C ARG A 136 -10.69 -6.11 0.12
N GLU A 137 -10.58 -5.87 1.43
CA GLU A 137 -9.29 -5.84 2.14
C GLU A 137 -8.28 -4.85 1.52
N ALA A 138 -8.73 -3.85 0.74
CA ALA A 138 -7.83 -2.90 0.11
C ALA A 138 -7.19 -1.96 1.16
N PRO A 139 -5.87 -1.72 1.10
CA PRO A 139 -5.19 -0.80 2.02
C PRO A 139 -5.79 0.61 2.03
N SER A 140 -6.32 1.06 0.89
CA SER A 140 -7.02 2.34 0.72
C SER A 140 -8.14 2.53 1.73
N ILE A 141 -8.95 1.50 2.00
CA ILE A 141 -10.08 1.58 2.93
C ILE A 141 -9.60 1.81 4.36
N ALA A 142 -8.53 1.12 4.78
CA ALA A 142 -7.95 1.31 6.10
C ALA A 142 -7.33 2.71 6.25
N ILE A 143 -6.60 3.18 5.24
CA ILE A 143 -5.97 4.51 5.23
C ILE A 143 -7.02 5.62 5.29
N ILE A 144 -8.08 5.55 4.47
CA ILE A 144 -9.15 6.56 4.45
C ILE A 144 -9.84 6.63 5.82
N ARG A 145 -10.17 5.48 6.43
CA ARG A 145 -10.76 5.45 7.79
C ARG A 145 -9.88 6.12 8.83
N GLN A 146 -8.57 5.88 8.77
CA GLN A 146 -7.62 6.52 9.70
C GLN A 146 -7.50 8.02 9.45
N LEU A 147 -7.43 8.46 8.19
CA LEU A 147 -7.41 9.88 7.84
C LEU A 147 -8.65 10.63 8.36
N LEU A 148 -9.83 10.05 8.17
CA LEU A 148 -11.10 10.60 8.69
C LEU A 148 -11.09 10.67 10.22
N LYS A 149 -10.60 9.61 10.90
CA LYS A 149 -10.46 9.58 12.36
C LYS A 149 -9.52 10.68 12.87
N GLU A 150 -8.50 11.03 12.11
CA GLU A 150 -7.55 12.12 12.40
C GLU A 150 -8.11 13.51 12.02
N GLY A 151 -9.34 13.59 11.49
CA GLY A 151 -10.01 14.82 11.12
C GLY A 151 -9.56 15.43 9.78
N ALA A 152 -8.89 14.65 8.93
CA ALA A 152 -8.54 15.07 7.58
C ALA A 152 -9.78 15.08 6.67
N ARG A 153 -9.77 15.94 5.66
CA ARG A 153 -10.71 15.91 4.54
C ARG A 153 -10.11 15.06 3.43
N VAL A 154 -10.81 14.02 3.00
CA VAL A 154 -10.30 13.10 1.98
C VAL A 154 -10.97 13.38 0.65
N VAL A 155 -10.17 13.48 -0.40
CA VAL A 155 -10.63 13.40 -1.80
C VAL A 155 -9.97 12.19 -2.45
N ALA A 156 -10.73 11.39 -3.18
CA ALA A 156 -10.22 10.16 -3.76
C ALA A 156 -10.55 10.04 -5.25
N TYR A 157 -9.66 9.37 -5.97
CA TYR A 157 -9.87 8.99 -7.35
C TYR A 157 -9.32 7.58 -7.60
N ASP A 158 -10.10 6.78 -8.32
CA ASP A 158 -9.70 5.51 -8.90
C ASP A 158 -10.50 5.31 -10.20
N PRO A 159 -9.87 4.84 -11.29
CA PRO A 159 -10.55 4.69 -12.57
C PRO A 159 -11.64 3.60 -12.59
N ALA A 160 -11.69 2.68 -11.63
CA ALA A 160 -12.67 1.59 -11.59
C ALA A 160 -13.45 1.48 -10.27
N ALA A 161 -12.82 1.78 -9.14
CA ALA A 161 -13.34 1.41 -7.82
C ALA A 161 -14.19 2.48 -7.10
N ILE A 162 -14.41 3.67 -7.70
CA ILE A 162 -15.23 4.73 -7.10
C ILE A 162 -16.62 4.23 -6.65
N PRO A 163 -17.41 3.51 -7.48
CA PRO A 163 -18.75 3.06 -7.07
C PRO A 163 -18.72 2.19 -5.81
N ASN A 164 -17.81 1.22 -5.75
CA ASN A 164 -17.67 0.32 -4.61
C ASN A 164 -17.20 1.07 -3.36
N THR A 165 -16.27 2.02 -3.50
CA THR A 165 -15.80 2.84 -2.37
C THR A 165 -16.90 3.78 -1.87
N LYS A 166 -17.74 4.32 -2.76
CA LYS A 166 -18.89 5.16 -2.41
C LYS A 166 -19.96 4.41 -1.64
N ALA A 167 -20.12 3.11 -1.88
CA ALA A 167 -21.00 2.28 -1.06
C ALA A 167 -20.56 2.19 0.42
N ILE A 168 -19.24 2.33 0.70
CA ILE A 168 -18.68 2.27 2.06
C ILE A 168 -18.70 3.65 2.73
N PHE A 169 -18.15 4.67 2.07
CA PHE A 169 -17.91 5.99 2.68
C PHE A 169 -18.97 7.03 2.35
N LYS A 170 -19.87 6.77 1.40
CA LYS A 170 -20.98 7.68 1.03
C LYS A 170 -20.49 9.11 0.81
N ASP A 171 -20.87 10.05 1.68
CA ASP A 171 -20.52 11.47 1.59
C ASP A 171 -19.46 11.87 2.63
N ASP A 172 -18.86 10.90 3.34
CA ASP A 172 -17.76 11.14 4.29
C ASP A 172 -16.47 11.57 3.58
N ILE A 173 -16.34 11.30 2.28
CA ILE A 173 -15.22 11.71 1.43
C ILE A 173 -15.71 12.29 0.10
N GLU A 174 -14.84 13.08 -0.54
CA GLU A 174 -15.07 13.57 -1.90
C GLU A 174 -14.53 12.59 -2.94
N TYR A 175 -15.19 12.50 -4.10
CA TYR A 175 -14.75 11.69 -5.23
C TYR A 175 -14.46 12.59 -6.41
N ALA A 176 -13.22 12.58 -6.89
CA ALA A 176 -12.82 13.34 -8.06
C ALA A 176 -13.10 12.55 -9.35
N SER A 177 -13.21 13.27 -10.47
CA SER A 177 -13.45 12.67 -11.80
C SER A 177 -12.16 12.32 -12.56
N SER A 178 -11.00 12.77 -12.08
CA SER A 178 -9.68 12.46 -12.64
C SER A 178 -8.59 12.58 -11.57
N ALA A 179 -7.40 12.06 -11.87
CA ALA A 179 -6.23 12.23 -11.02
C ALA A 179 -5.91 13.71 -10.78
N ILE A 180 -5.99 14.56 -11.81
CA ILE A 180 -5.70 16.00 -11.70
C ILE A 180 -6.72 16.72 -10.81
N GLU A 181 -8.01 16.43 -10.98
CA GLU A 181 -9.06 16.98 -10.09
C GLU A 181 -8.85 16.54 -8.64
N CYS A 182 -8.40 15.30 -8.40
CA CYS A 182 -8.11 14.79 -7.07
C CYS A 182 -6.99 15.58 -6.38
N LEU A 183 -5.99 16.03 -7.14
CA LEU A 183 -4.85 16.79 -6.63
C LEU A 183 -5.21 18.24 -6.25
N LYS A 184 -6.29 18.81 -6.79
CA LYS A 184 -6.61 20.23 -6.63
C LYS A 184 -6.77 20.62 -5.16
N GLY A 185 -5.95 21.59 -4.75
CA GLY A 185 -5.96 22.17 -3.40
C GLY A 185 -5.55 21.22 -2.28
N ALA A 186 -5.05 20.02 -2.60
CA ALA A 186 -4.60 19.06 -1.60
C ALA A 186 -3.32 19.52 -0.90
N ASP A 187 -3.19 19.17 0.38
CA ASP A 187 -1.99 19.38 1.20
C ASP A 187 -1.03 18.17 1.12
N CYS A 188 -1.55 17.00 0.78
CA CYS A 188 -0.79 15.77 0.56
C CYS A 188 -1.54 14.85 -0.41
N CYS A 189 -0.80 14.14 -1.25
CA CYS A 189 -1.31 13.05 -2.08
C CYS A 189 -0.69 11.73 -1.64
N ILE A 190 -1.51 10.70 -1.50
CA ILE A 190 -1.09 9.32 -1.23
C ILE A 190 -1.43 8.47 -2.46
N LEU A 191 -0.41 7.91 -3.10
CA LEU A 191 -0.58 6.91 -4.16
C LEU A 191 -0.65 5.52 -3.53
N ILE A 192 -1.80 4.85 -3.64
CA ILE A 192 -2.06 3.56 -3.00
C ILE A 192 -2.15 2.41 -4.00
N THR A 193 -2.55 2.67 -5.25
CA THR A 193 -2.71 1.62 -6.26
C THR A 193 -2.03 2.03 -7.56
N GLU A 194 -1.22 1.14 -8.12
CA GLU A 194 -0.28 1.43 -9.20
C GLU A 194 -0.89 1.37 -10.60
N TRP A 195 -2.01 2.06 -10.81
CA TRP A 195 -2.67 2.15 -12.11
C TRP A 195 -1.75 2.76 -13.19
N ASP A 196 -1.87 2.25 -14.41
CA ASP A 196 -1.03 2.71 -15.54
C ASP A 196 -1.27 4.18 -15.89
N GLU A 197 -2.45 4.74 -15.61
CA GLU A 197 -2.69 6.17 -15.83
C GLU A 197 -1.86 7.05 -14.89
N PHE A 198 -1.61 6.60 -13.66
CA PHE A 198 -0.84 7.37 -12.67
C PHE A 198 0.64 7.43 -13.03
N LYS A 199 1.16 6.46 -13.78
CA LYS A 199 2.53 6.47 -14.32
C LYS A 199 2.79 7.64 -15.28
N LYS A 200 1.72 8.23 -15.82
CA LYS A 200 1.80 9.39 -16.75
C LYS A 200 1.87 10.72 -16.01
N LEU A 201 1.63 10.74 -14.70
CA LEU A 201 1.73 11.95 -13.88
C LEU A 201 3.19 12.37 -13.77
N ARG A 202 3.43 13.67 -13.89
CA ARG A 202 4.73 14.31 -13.79
C ARG A 202 4.82 15.17 -12.52
N PRO A 203 6.02 15.52 -12.03
CA PRO A 203 6.17 16.38 -10.86
C PRO A 203 5.43 17.73 -10.98
N GLU A 204 5.28 18.25 -12.19
CA GLU A 204 4.52 19.46 -12.49
C GLU A 204 3.02 19.33 -12.18
N ASP A 205 2.44 18.13 -12.35
CA ASP A 205 1.02 17.91 -12.11
C ASP A 205 0.70 18.05 -10.62
N PHE A 206 1.59 17.60 -9.75
CA PHE A 206 1.47 17.77 -8.31
C PHE A 206 1.75 19.22 -7.89
N SER A 207 2.89 19.79 -8.31
CA SER A 207 3.32 21.13 -7.90
C SER A 207 2.39 22.27 -8.36
N ARG A 208 1.69 22.11 -9.50
CA ARG A 208 0.75 23.12 -10.01
C ARG A 208 -0.65 23.03 -9.41
N ASN A 209 -1.11 21.84 -9.05
CA ASN A 209 -2.51 21.62 -8.64
C ASN A 209 -2.69 21.55 -7.12
N MET A 210 -1.66 21.13 -6.39
CA MET A 210 -1.73 20.99 -4.93
C MET A 210 -1.45 22.31 -4.22
N ARG A 211 -2.06 22.51 -3.05
CA ARG A 211 -1.74 23.64 -2.17
C ARG A 211 -0.37 23.47 -1.53
N THR A 212 -0.07 22.26 -1.07
CA THR A 212 1.24 21.87 -0.57
C THR A 212 1.63 20.59 -1.30
N PRO A 213 2.65 20.63 -2.17
CA PRO A 213 2.97 19.49 -3.03
C PRO A 213 3.76 18.43 -2.26
N ILE A 214 3.07 17.70 -1.38
CA ILE A 214 3.60 16.53 -0.68
C ILE A 214 3.08 15.26 -1.36
N LEU A 215 3.98 14.42 -1.83
CA LEU A 215 3.63 13.14 -2.43
C LEU A 215 4.18 12.00 -1.57
N LEU A 216 3.28 11.14 -1.10
CA LEU A 216 3.59 9.84 -0.54
C LEU A 216 3.34 8.77 -1.60
N ASP A 217 4.41 8.20 -2.14
CA ASP A 217 4.34 7.09 -3.07
C ASP A 217 4.36 5.75 -2.31
N GLY A 218 3.16 5.18 -2.14
CA GLY A 218 2.93 3.91 -1.45
C GLY A 218 3.28 2.66 -2.28
N ARG A 219 3.62 2.82 -3.56
CA ARG A 219 3.84 1.71 -4.51
C ARG A 219 5.17 1.76 -5.24
N ARG A 220 6.02 2.74 -4.94
CA ARG A 220 7.34 2.92 -5.57
C ARG A 220 7.25 3.02 -7.09
N MET A 221 6.22 3.74 -7.55
CA MET A 221 5.98 4.04 -8.95
C MET A 221 6.94 5.10 -9.48
N PHE A 222 7.31 6.08 -8.67
CA PHE A 222 8.00 7.28 -9.10
C PHE A 222 9.46 7.30 -8.67
N ASN A 223 10.31 7.94 -9.49
CA ASN A 223 11.71 8.12 -9.18
C ASN A 223 11.89 9.23 -8.11
N PRO A 224 12.45 8.93 -6.92
CA PRO A 224 12.60 9.92 -5.86
C PRO A 224 13.46 11.13 -6.24
N LYS A 225 14.47 10.94 -7.10
CA LYS A 225 15.36 12.02 -7.54
C LYS A 225 14.70 12.98 -8.52
N GLU A 226 13.79 12.49 -9.34
CA GLU A 226 13.05 13.30 -10.31
C GLU A 226 11.96 14.10 -9.58
N PHE A 227 11.12 13.40 -8.81
CA PHE A 227 9.99 14.02 -8.12
C PHE A 227 10.45 14.95 -6.99
N GLY A 228 11.49 14.57 -6.25
CA GLY A 228 12.04 15.36 -5.15
C GLY A 228 12.54 16.76 -5.54
N GLN A 229 12.73 17.05 -6.84
CA GLN A 229 13.13 18.39 -7.31
C GLN A 229 12.00 19.42 -7.29
N LYS A 230 10.74 18.97 -7.31
CA LYS A 230 9.56 19.84 -7.44
C LYS A 230 8.53 19.63 -6.34
N VAL A 231 8.53 18.46 -5.70
CA VAL A 231 7.58 18.10 -4.67
C VAL A 231 8.31 17.55 -3.45
N LYS A 232 7.75 17.76 -2.26
CA LYS A 232 8.23 17.09 -1.05
C LYS A 232 7.86 15.62 -1.15
N PHE A 233 8.81 14.80 -1.56
CA PHE A 233 8.61 13.40 -1.92
C PHE A 233 9.00 12.46 -0.78
N ILE A 234 8.09 11.55 -0.44
CA ILE A 234 8.34 10.39 0.44
C ILE A 234 7.82 9.15 -0.27
N ALA A 235 8.46 8.02 -0.04
CA ALA A 235 8.02 6.76 -0.60
C ALA A 235 8.35 5.58 0.32
N ILE A 236 7.54 4.52 0.22
CA ILE A 236 7.68 3.34 1.08
C ILE A 236 9.02 2.63 0.84
N GLY A 237 9.80 2.45 1.89
CA GLY A 237 11.10 1.79 1.81
C GLY A 237 12.22 2.66 1.25
N PHE A 238 12.07 3.98 1.21
CA PHE A 238 13.14 4.91 0.82
C PHE A 238 13.64 5.68 2.04
N GLY A 239 14.88 5.41 2.44
CA GLY A 239 15.57 6.12 3.51
C GLY A 239 16.06 7.49 3.03
N THR A 240 15.22 8.51 3.18
CA THR A 240 15.63 9.90 2.96
C THR A 240 16.75 10.24 3.96
N GLY A 241 17.95 10.51 3.49
CA GLY A 241 18.98 11.12 4.34
C GLY A 241 18.45 12.43 4.91
N ASN A 242 18.79 12.76 6.15
CA ASN A 242 18.46 14.07 6.71
C ASN A 242 19.11 15.14 5.82
N SER A 243 18.31 15.81 5.00
CA SER A 243 18.62 17.13 4.46
C SER A 243 17.98 18.16 5.37
#